data_AF-A0A1Q8TR95-F1
#
_entry.id   AF-A0A1Q8TR95-F1
#
_cell.length_a   1.000
_cell.length_b   1.000
_cell.length_c   1.000
_cell.angle_alpha   90.00
_cell.angle_beta   90.00
_cell.angle_gamma   90.00
#
_symmetry.space_group_name_H-M   'P 1'
#
loop_
_entity.id
_entity.type
_entity.pdbx_description
1 polymer ?
#
loop_
_entity_poly.entity_id
_entity_poly.type
_entity_poly.pdbx_seq_one_letter_code
_entity_poly.pdbx_strand_id
1 'polypeptide(L)'
;MQEAARAFTTAWASHDARPGHDSAYGDASRRAAALADGDLADDLRSHTSGSAGGRQWQDWKDRQVQVTVTVLRVSLPDGAPAPTEDSGFARVLYKLTETPASGPAVASEEHVALKLRRTADGSWRVVGLPNV
;
A
#
# COMPACT_ATOMS: atom_id res chain seq x y z
N MET A 1 9.90 5.28 -11.56
CA MET A 1 8.62 5.75 -10.98
C MET A 1 7.55 4.66 -10.94
N GLN A 2 7.07 4.10 -12.06
CA GLN A 2 5.96 3.13 -12.05
C GLN A 2 6.23 1.89 -11.20
N GLU A 3 7.45 1.35 -11.25
CA GLU A 3 7.86 0.21 -10.43
C GLU A 3 7.81 0.53 -8.93
N ALA A 4 8.31 1.71 -8.52
CA ALA A 4 8.23 2.16 -7.13
C ALA A 4 6.78 2.31 -6.66
N ALA A 5 5.90 2.85 -7.51
CA ALA A 5 4.46 2.92 -7.24
C ALA A 5 3.84 1.53 -7.03
N ARG A 6 4.17 0.57 -7.92
CA ARG A 6 3.72 -0.83 -7.80
C ARG A 6 4.18 -1.45 -6.49
N ALA A 7 5.49 -1.39 -6.22
CA ALA A 7 6.09 -1.99 -5.04
C ALA A 7 5.50 -1.40 -3.75
N PHE A 8 5.36 -0.07 -3.69
CA PHE A 8 4.77 0.60 -2.53
C PHE A 8 3.33 0.14 -2.31
N THR A 9 2.47 0.19 -3.33
CA THR A 9 1.07 -0.23 -3.21
C THR A 9 0.94 -1.69 -2.80
N THR A 10 1.74 -2.59 -3.39
CA THR A 10 1.75 -4.00 -2.99
C THR A 10 2.15 -4.17 -1.52
N ALA A 11 3.22 -3.52 -1.07
CA ALA A 11 3.68 -3.62 0.32
C ALA A 11 2.65 -3.04 1.31
N TRP A 12 2.02 -1.93 0.95
CA TRP A 12 1.10 -1.17 1.79
C TRP A 12 -0.27 -1.85 1.95
N ALA A 13 -0.81 -2.44 0.88
CA ALA A 13 -2.15 -3.03 0.87
C ALA A 13 -2.17 -4.56 1.07
N SER A 14 -1.01 -5.22 1.13
CA SER A 14 -0.93 -6.66 1.43
C SER A 14 -0.82 -6.89 2.93
N HIS A 15 -1.59 -7.84 3.43
CA HIS A 15 -1.63 -8.24 4.84
C HIS A 15 -1.63 -9.76 4.94
N ASP A 16 -1.05 -10.29 6.03
CA ASP A 16 -1.09 -11.72 6.28
C ASP A 16 -1.37 -12.02 7.75
N ALA A 17 -2.64 -12.30 8.06
CA ALA A 17 -3.12 -12.54 9.42
C ALA A 17 -2.96 -14.00 9.87
N ARG A 18 -2.22 -14.82 9.11
CA ARG A 18 -1.92 -16.20 9.49
C ARG A 18 -0.87 -16.23 10.62
N PRO A 19 -0.86 -17.27 11.48
CA PRO A 19 0.12 -17.38 12.55
C PRO A 19 1.57 -17.30 12.03
N GLY A 20 2.39 -16.45 12.67
CA GLY A 20 3.81 -16.26 12.32
C GLY A 20 4.10 -15.21 11.24
N HIS A 21 3.08 -14.51 10.74
CA HIS A 21 3.22 -13.46 9.74
C HIS A 21 3.02 -12.07 10.36
N ASP A 22 2.06 -11.27 9.87
CA ASP A 22 1.81 -9.94 10.41
C ASP A 22 1.23 -10.05 11.82
N SER A 23 1.75 -9.21 12.71
CA SER A 23 1.33 -9.12 14.11
C SER A 23 0.19 -8.12 14.30
N ALA A 24 0.15 -7.09 13.45
CA ALA A 24 -0.83 -6.02 13.46
C ALA A 24 -1.11 -5.51 12.05
N TYR A 25 -2.28 -4.88 11.86
CA TYR A 25 -2.64 -4.20 10.61
C TYR A 25 -1.53 -3.25 10.11
N GLY A 26 -0.90 -2.52 11.03
CA GLY A 26 0.16 -1.56 10.73
C GLY A 26 1.48 -2.17 10.22
N ASP A 27 1.67 -3.49 10.25
CA ASP A 27 2.88 -4.12 9.71
C ASP A 27 3.03 -3.87 8.20
N ALA A 28 1.93 -3.83 7.45
CA ALA A 28 1.94 -3.46 6.04
C ALA A 28 2.41 -2.02 5.82
N SER A 29 1.98 -1.09 6.68
CA SER A 29 2.46 0.30 6.65
C SER A 29 3.95 0.40 6.93
N ARG A 30 4.45 -0.33 7.94
CA ARG A 30 5.89 -0.39 8.24
C ARG A 30 6.72 -0.96 7.08
N ARG A 31 6.24 -2.00 6.40
CA ARG A 31 6.88 -2.52 5.18
C ARG A 31 6.92 -1.46 4.09
N ALA A 32 5.80 -0.79 3.84
CA ALA A 32 5.70 0.25 2.82
C ALA A 32 6.58 1.46 3.11
N ALA A 33 6.87 1.75 4.39
CA ALA A 33 7.77 2.84 4.79
C ALA A 33 9.19 2.69 4.21
N ALA A 34 9.64 1.46 3.92
CA ALA A 34 10.93 1.22 3.25
C ALA A 34 10.95 1.67 1.78
N LEU A 35 9.79 2.01 1.20
CA LEU A 35 9.59 2.49 -0.17
C LEU A 35 9.11 3.94 -0.21
N ALA A 36 8.93 4.54 0.96
CA ALA A 36 8.59 5.95 1.14
C ALA A 36 9.82 6.78 1.53
N ASP A 37 9.65 8.10 1.52
CA ASP A 37 10.65 9.07 1.99
C ASP A 37 9.98 10.31 2.61
N GLY A 38 10.74 11.06 3.41
CA GLY A 38 10.28 12.20 4.19
C GLY A 38 9.23 11.84 5.24
N ASP A 39 8.39 12.81 5.59
CA ASP A 39 7.36 12.69 6.63
C ASP A 39 6.45 11.47 6.44
N LEU A 40 6.10 11.12 5.19
CA LEU A 40 5.29 9.93 4.91
C LEU A 40 5.96 8.64 5.43
N ALA A 41 7.28 8.52 5.30
CA ALA A 41 7.97 7.33 5.79
C ALA A 41 7.91 7.24 7.31
N ASP A 42 8.03 8.36 8.01
CA ASP A 42 7.95 8.43 9.47
C ASP A 42 6.52 8.18 9.98
N ASP A 43 5.53 8.73 9.29
CA ASP A 43 4.12 8.47 9.55
C ASP A 43 3.79 6.98 9.37
N LEU A 44 4.26 6.35 8.30
CA LEU A 44 4.02 4.93 8.05
C LEU A 44 4.71 4.02 9.09
N ARG A 45 5.88 4.41 9.62
CA ARG A 45 6.58 3.66 10.68
C ARG A 45 5.84 3.74 12.01
N SER A 46 5.32 4.92 12.32
CA SER A 46 4.57 5.19 13.56
C SER A 46 3.09 4.85 13.46
N HIS A 47 2.60 4.49 12.27
CA HIS A 47 1.19 4.26 12.00
C HIS A 47 0.61 3.16 12.90
N THR A 48 -0.29 3.57 13.79
CA THR A 48 -1.22 2.68 14.47
C THR A 48 -2.55 2.74 13.74
N SER A 49 -3.02 1.59 13.27
CA SER A 49 -4.36 1.49 12.68
C SER A 49 -5.41 2.03 13.65
N GLY A 50 -6.28 2.92 13.16
CA GLY A 50 -7.43 3.40 13.93
C GLY A 50 -8.42 2.27 14.25
N SER A 51 -9.48 2.59 14.99
CA SER A 51 -10.46 1.59 15.48
C SER A 51 -11.06 0.71 14.37
N ALA A 52 -11.31 1.26 13.18
CA ALA A 52 -11.79 0.51 12.03
C ALA A 52 -10.78 -0.55 11.54
N GLY A 53 -9.52 -0.15 11.32
CA GLY A 53 -8.46 -1.08 10.92
C GLY A 53 -8.14 -2.10 12.02
N GLY A 54 -8.22 -1.70 13.28
CA GLY A 54 -8.09 -2.60 14.42
C GLY A 54 -9.15 -3.69 14.45
N ARG A 55 -10.41 -3.36 14.13
CA ARG A 55 -11.51 -4.32 14.05
C ARG A 55 -11.34 -5.27 12.87
N GLN A 56 -11.07 -4.74 11.68
CA GLN A 56 -10.79 -5.55 10.49
C GLN A 56 -9.65 -6.53 10.72
N TRP A 57 -8.60 -6.10 11.43
CA TRP A 57 -7.49 -6.98 11.79
C TRP A 57 -7.90 -8.15 12.69
N GLN A 58 -8.76 -7.93 13.69
CA GLN A 58 -9.25 -9.05 14.52
C GLN A 58 -10.07 -10.04 13.67
N ASP A 59 -10.98 -9.53 12.84
CA ASP A 59 -11.81 -10.37 11.96
C ASP A 59 -10.95 -11.19 10.99
N TRP A 60 -9.88 -10.60 10.46
CA TRP A 60 -8.92 -11.30 9.61
C TRP A 60 -8.10 -12.34 10.36
N LYS A 61 -7.64 -12.06 11.59
CA LYS A 61 -6.91 -13.04 12.41
C LYS A 61 -7.76 -14.26 12.75
N ASP A 62 -9.01 -14.05 13.17
CA ASP A 62 -9.92 -15.14 13.51
C ASP A 62 -10.16 -16.09 12.33
N ARG A 63 -10.11 -15.55 11.12
CA ARG A 63 -10.29 -16.28 9.86
C ARG A 63 -8.96 -16.64 9.17
N GLN A 64 -7.83 -16.27 9.77
CA GLN A 64 -6.48 -16.42 9.22
C GLN A 64 -6.37 -15.93 7.76
N VAL A 65 -6.88 -14.73 7.48
CA VAL A 65 -6.96 -14.17 6.13
C VAL A 65 -5.57 -13.78 5.63
N GLN A 66 -5.26 -14.21 4.41
CA GLN A 66 -4.18 -13.64 3.60
C GLN A 66 -4.77 -12.67 2.59
N VAL A 67 -4.26 -11.44 2.58
CA VAL A 67 -4.62 -10.39 1.62
C VAL A 67 -3.47 -10.20 0.65
N THR A 68 -3.72 -10.49 -0.63
CA THR A 68 -2.73 -10.32 -1.70
C THR A 68 -3.17 -9.25 -2.69
N VAL A 69 -2.17 -8.57 -3.28
CA VAL A 69 -2.38 -7.44 -4.19
C VAL A 69 -1.80 -7.75 -5.56
N THR A 70 -2.63 -7.61 -6.59
CA THR A 70 -2.19 -7.67 -8.00
C THR A 70 -2.37 -6.29 -8.63
N VAL A 71 -1.28 -5.61 -8.98
CA VAL A 71 -1.37 -4.31 -9.66
C VAL A 71 -1.78 -4.48 -11.11
N LEU A 72 -2.95 -3.96 -11.46
CA LEU A 72 -3.53 -4.04 -12.79
C LEU A 72 -2.96 -2.96 -13.72
N ARG A 73 -2.86 -1.72 -13.22
CA ARG A 73 -2.42 -0.58 -14.02
C ARG A 73 -1.75 0.48 -13.16
N VAL A 74 -0.76 1.16 -13.73
CA VAL A 74 -0.24 2.44 -13.23
C VAL A 74 -0.45 3.48 -14.31
N SER A 75 -1.10 4.59 -13.98
CA SER A 75 -1.37 5.70 -14.89
C SER A 75 -1.10 7.04 -14.22
N LEU A 76 -1.11 8.13 -15.00
CA LEU A 76 -1.16 9.47 -14.43
C LEU A 76 -2.58 9.70 -13.87
N PRO A 77 -2.76 10.25 -12.65
CA PRO A 77 -4.08 10.67 -12.18
C PRO A 77 -4.67 11.78 -13.05
N ASP A 78 -5.99 11.82 -13.18
CA ASP A 78 -6.66 12.87 -13.96
C ASP A 78 -6.35 14.26 -13.38
N GLY A 79 -5.98 15.19 -14.25
CA GLY A 79 -5.62 16.56 -13.86
C GLY A 79 -4.24 16.72 -13.20
N ALA A 80 -3.49 15.63 -12.96
CA ALA A 80 -2.11 15.74 -12.48
C ALA A 80 -1.18 16.22 -13.61
N PRO A 81 -0.14 17.02 -13.29
CA PRO A 81 0.87 17.40 -14.28
C PRO A 81 1.65 16.18 -14.77
N ALA A 82 2.16 16.25 -15.99
CA ALA A 82 3.08 15.24 -16.51
C ALA A 82 4.30 15.08 -15.57
N PRO A 83 4.83 13.86 -15.43
CA PRO A 83 6.01 13.63 -14.59
C PRO A 83 7.21 14.41 -15.13
N THR A 84 8.01 14.93 -14.21
CA THR A 84 9.32 15.53 -14.46
C THR A 84 10.41 14.50 -14.18
N GLU A 85 11.68 14.89 -14.34
CA GLU A 85 12.81 14.02 -13.99
C GLU A 85 12.82 13.64 -12.50
N ASP A 86 12.41 14.56 -11.63
CA ASP A 86 12.58 14.42 -10.17
C ASP A 86 11.28 14.23 -9.40
N SER A 87 10.12 14.43 -10.04
CA SER A 87 8.82 14.31 -9.38
C SER A 87 7.73 13.85 -10.32
N GLY A 88 6.74 13.14 -9.78
CA GLY A 88 5.59 12.70 -10.55
C GLY A 88 4.46 12.19 -9.68
N PHE A 89 3.32 11.97 -10.34
CA PHE A 89 2.14 11.38 -9.74
C PHE A 89 1.81 10.06 -10.41
N ALA A 90 1.27 9.12 -9.63
CA ALA A 90 0.82 7.83 -10.15
C ALA A 90 -0.52 7.46 -9.53
N ARG A 91 -1.50 7.05 -10.34
CA ARG A 91 -2.68 6.30 -9.90
C ARG A 91 -2.39 4.83 -10.15
N VAL A 92 -2.45 4.04 -9.09
CA VAL A 92 -2.28 2.59 -9.12
C VAL A 92 -3.65 1.96 -8.96
N LEU A 93 -4.12 1.27 -9.99
CA LEU A 93 -5.31 0.41 -9.93
C LEU A 93 -4.85 -1.01 -9.63
N TYR A 94 -5.42 -1.63 -8.61
CA TYR A 94 -5.01 -2.96 -8.15
C TYR A 94 -6.20 -3.79 -7.71
N LYS A 95 -6.06 -5.11 -7.82
CA LYS A 95 -7.00 -6.08 -7.29
C LYS A 95 -6.51 -6.55 -5.93
N LEU A 96 -7.36 -6.45 -4.91
CA LEU A 96 -7.15 -7.02 -3.59
C LEU A 96 -7.87 -8.37 -3.53
N THR A 97 -7.20 -9.42 -3.07
CA THR A 97 -7.80 -10.75 -2.89
C THR A 97 -7.63 -11.19 -1.44
N GLU A 98 -8.75 -11.30 -0.73
CA GLU A 98 -8.82 -11.83 0.63
C GLU A 98 -9.08 -13.33 0.58
N THR A 99 -8.14 -14.12 1.09
CA THR A 99 -8.24 -15.58 1.15
C THR A 99 -8.28 -16.03 2.61
N PRO A 100 -9.45 -16.36 3.17
CA PRO A 100 -9.55 -16.94 4.51
C PRO A 100 -9.01 -18.39 4.52
N ALA A 101 -8.68 -18.92 5.71
CA ALA A 101 -8.29 -20.33 5.84
C ALA A 101 -9.39 -21.32 5.44
N SER A 102 -10.66 -20.91 5.54
CA SER A 102 -11.82 -21.69 5.11
C SER A 102 -12.84 -20.82 4.38
N GLY A 103 -13.43 -21.37 3.33
CA GLY A 103 -14.43 -20.69 2.51
C GLY A 103 -13.85 -20.05 1.24
N PRO A 104 -14.68 -19.36 0.45
CA PRO A 104 -14.25 -18.77 -0.81
C PRO A 104 -13.37 -17.53 -0.57
N ALA A 105 -12.44 -17.31 -1.49
CA ALA A 105 -11.72 -16.04 -1.60
C ALA A 105 -12.67 -14.96 -2.13
N VAL A 106 -12.50 -13.73 -1.65
CA VAL A 106 -13.23 -12.54 -2.13
C VAL A 106 -12.22 -11.60 -2.76
N ALA A 107 -12.60 -10.93 -3.84
CA ALA A 107 -11.74 -9.94 -4.46
C ALA A 107 -12.49 -8.63 -4.75
N SER A 108 -11.78 -7.52 -4.59
CA SER A 108 -12.22 -6.18 -4.96
C SER A 108 -11.17 -5.49 -5.83
N GLU A 109 -11.60 -4.49 -6.60
CA GLU A 109 -10.70 -3.59 -7.30
C GLU A 109 -10.66 -2.25 -6.57
N GLU A 110 -9.46 -1.79 -6.28
CA GLU A 110 -9.18 -0.58 -5.53
C GLU A 110 -8.20 0.29 -6.30
N HIS A 111 -8.11 1.57 -5.94
CA HIS A 111 -7.07 2.42 -6.47
C HIS A 111 -6.50 3.36 -5.43
N VAL A 112 -5.24 3.74 -5.63
CA VAL A 112 -4.57 4.75 -4.81
C VAL A 112 -3.79 5.69 -5.72
N ALA A 113 -3.86 6.99 -5.43
CA ALA A 113 -2.98 7.96 -6.06
C ALA A 113 -1.76 8.18 -5.16
N LEU A 114 -0.60 8.45 -5.75
CA LEU A 114 0.69 8.56 -5.07
C LEU A 114 1.44 9.77 -5.61
N LYS A 115 2.11 10.51 -4.73
CA LYS A 115 3.14 11.48 -5.10
C LYS A 115 4.51 10.83 -4.94
N LEU A 116 5.34 10.89 -5.97
CA LEU A 116 6.67 10.30 -5.98
C LEU A 116 7.74 11.36 -6.24
N ARG A 117 8.92 11.11 -5.68
CA ARG A 117 10.12 11.91 -5.90
C ARG A 117 11.29 11.00 -6.23
N ARG A 118 12.18 11.46 -7.10
CA ARG A 118 13.47 10.82 -7.32
C ARG A 118 14.45 11.28 -6.24
N THR A 119 15.09 10.35 -5.57
CA THR A 119 16.11 10.62 -4.55
C THR A 119 17.49 10.78 -5.20
N ALA A 120 18.46 11.30 -4.44
CA ALA A 120 19.82 11.57 -4.94
C ALA A 120 20.54 10.30 -5.44
N ASP A 121 20.18 9.12 -4.95
CA ASP A 121 20.66 7.81 -5.41
C ASP A 121 20.00 7.35 -6.73
N GLY A 122 19.12 8.16 -7.32
CA GLY A 122 18.39 7.88 -8.54
C GLY A 122 17.16 6.99 -8.37
N SER A 123 16.88 6.48 -7.15
CA SER A 123 15.69 5.69 -6.86
C SER A 123 14.42 6.55 -6.76
N TRP A 124 13.26 5.95 -6.96
CA TRP A 124 11.98 6.64 -6.80
C TRP A 124 11.34 6.23 -5.48
N ARG A 125 10.89 7.22 -4.69
CA ARG A 125 10.24 7.01 -3.40
C ARG A 125 8.87 7.67 -3.37
N VAL A 126 7.93 7.07 -2.65
CA VAL A 126 6.63 7.68 -2.39
C VAL A 126 6.78 8.70 -1.28
N VAL A 127 6.30 9.92 -1.50
CA VAL A 127 6.45 11.06 -0.56
C VAL A 127 5.11 11.66 -0.16
N GLY A 128 4.01 11.08 -0.64
CA GLY A 128 2.67 11.50 -0.24
C GLY A 128 1.59 10.57 -0.77
N LEU A 129 0.58 10.35 0.07
CA LEU A 129 -0.74 9.88 -0.33
C LEU A 129 -1.62 11.13 -0.47
N PRO A 130 -2.35 11.34 -1.58
CA PRO A 130 -3.31 12.43 -1.65
C PRO A 130 -4.36 12.20 -0.57
N ASN A 131 -4.65 13.28 0.17
CA ASN A 131 -5.57 13.28 1.31
C ASN A 131 -6.83 12.43 1.01
N VAL A 132 -7.05 11.45 1.87
CA VAL A 132 -8.35 10.78 2.05
C VAL A 132 -9.34 11.73 2.72
#